data_AF-A0A7D6I7S6-F1
#
_entry.id   AF-A0A7D6I7S6-F1
#
_cell.length_a   1.000
_cell.length_b   1.000
_cell.length_c   1.000
_cell.angle_alpha   90.00
_cell.angle_beta   90.00
_cell.angle_gamma   90.00
#
_symmetry.space_group_name_H-M   'P 1'
#
loop_
_entity.id
_entity.type
_entity.pdbx_description
1 polymer ?
#
loop_
_entity_poly.entity_id
_entity_poly.type
_entity_poly.pdbx_seq_one_letter_code
_entity_poly.pdbx_strand_id
1 'polypeptide(L)'
;MPSHAATVHVRAAITSALAGPPRVVMVEVPNDGWYVQTVFAGLRRNVPVYVHDAETTSSAASAEPGSPPPFGRYQGLVHPGYPFIAVLVTNGIGTVQSTCLDENLFAYYADIDTSDEVAERVQQLIGRLAFLEPDAAVDENRLAPGAGVVIPVVVGRPPIVYRLNPGPASENDGPHAVIRHRTFVVPRADGEAVRALRQLGFAPWRPPN
;
A
#
# COMPACT_ATOMS: atom_id res chain seq x y z
N MET A 1 21.63 -10.97 -3.92
CA MET A 1 20.96 -10.85 -2.61
C MET A 1 21.15 -9.44 -2.08
N PRO A 2 20.14 -8.84 -1.44
CA PRO A 2 20.26 -7.50 -0.84
C PRO A 2 21.42 -7.44 0.13
N SER A 3 22.13 -6.31 0.13
CA SER A 3 23.20 -6.09 1.10
C SER A 3 22.60 -6.06 2.51
N HIS A 4 23.35 -6.58 3.49
CA HIS A 4 22.92 -6.56 4.88
C HIS A 4 22.61 -5.13 5.36
N ALA A 5 23.45 -4.16 4.96
CA ALA A 5 23.27 -2.74 5.28
C ALA A 5 21.96 -2.16 4.73
N ALA A 6 21.61 -2.44 3.47
CA ALA A 6 20.36 -1.97 2.87
C ALA A 6 19.14 -2.54 3.60
N THR A 7 19.19 -3.82 3.95
CA THR A 7 18.11 -4.50 4.68
C THR A 7 17.92 -3.92 6.09
N VAL A 8 19.01 -3.65 6.80
CA VAL A 8 18.98 -3.04 8.14
C VAL A 8 18.40 -1.62 8.07
N HIS A 9 18.79 -0.83 7.07
CA HIS A 9 18.29 0.54 6.91
C HIS A 9 16.78 0.58 6.63
N VAL A 10 16.28 -0.25 5.70
CA VAL A 10 14.85 -0.34 5.39
C VAL A 10 14.05 -0.78 6.61
N ARG A 11 14.53 -1.80 7.34
CA ARG A 11 13.86 -2.26 8.55
C ARG A 11 13.81 -1.19 9.64
N ALA A 12 14.88 -0.42 9.82
CA ALA A 12 14.90 0.70 10.74
C ALA A 12 13.90 1.79 10.32
N ALA A 13 13.80 2.09 9.02
CA ALA A 13 12.83 3.04 8.48
C ALA A 13 11.38 2.59 8.70
N ILE A 14 11.06 1.32 8.43
CA ILE A 14 9.74 0.73 8.69
C ILE A 14 9.42 0.78 10.19
N THR A 15 10.36 0.36 11.04
CA THR A 15 10.20 0.40 12.50
C THR A 15 9.95 1.82 13.00
N SER A 16 10.71 2.79 12.48
CA SER A 16 10.54 4.20 12.80
C SER A 16 9.18 4.74 12.33
N ALA A 17 8.71 4.34 11.14
CA ALA A 17 7.40 4.75 10.63
C ALA A 17 6.23 4.13 11.43
N LEU A 18 6.40 2.93 11.97
CA LEU A 18 5.43 2.30 12.88
C LEU A 18 5.36 3.00 14.25
N ALA A 19 6.49 3.48 14.76
CA ALA A 19 6.58 4.15 16.06
C ALA A 19 6.37 5.67 16.00
N GLY A 20 6.60 6.29 14.84
CA GLY A 20 6.63 7.74 14.64
C GLY A 20 5.39 8.28 13.91
N PRO A 21 5.48 9.51 13.36
CA PRO A 21 4.43 10.07 12.51
C PRO A 21 4.14 9.13 11.32
N PRO A 22 2.86 8.87 11.00
CA PRO A 22 2.52 7.93 9.94
C PRO A 22 3.02 8.49 8.59
N ARG A 23 3.82 7.70 7.88
CA ARG A 23 4.35 8.03 6.56
C ARG A 23 4.64 6.76 5.79
N VAL A 24 4.54 6.82 4.47
CA VAL A 24 5.01 5.72 3.63
C VAL A 24 6.54 5.61 3.71
N VAL A 25 7.06 4.41 3.53
CA VAL A 25 8.50 4.16 3.43
C VAL A 25 8.81 3.72 2.00
N MET A 26 9.66 4.51 1.32
CA MET A 26 10.13 4.19 -0.02
C MET A 26 11.30 3.20 0.05
N VAL A 27 11.29 2.22 -0.85
CA VAL A 27 12.30 1.15 -0.92
C VAL A 27 12.61 0.85 -2.38
N GLU A 28 13.86 0.95 -2.79
CA GLU A 28 14.26 0.63 -4.18
C GLU A 28 14.90 -0.75 -4.25
N VAL A 29 14.45 -1.58 -5.20
CA VAL A 29 14.92 -2.94 -5.40
C VAL A 29 14.85 -3.36 -6.87
N PRO A 30 15.70 -4.31 -7.31
CA PRO A 30 15.73 -4.72 -8.72
C PRO A 30 14.58 -5.63 -9.14
N ASN A 31 13.93 -6.34 -8.20
CA ASN A 31 12.83 -7.27 -8.47
C ASN A 31 12.06 -7.61 -7.18
N ASP A 32 10.99 -8.40 -7.34
CA ASP A 32 10.11 -8.84 -6.26
C ASP A 32 10.79 -9.77 -5.24
N GLY A 33 11.66 -10.67 -5.68
CA GLY A 33 12.45 -11.53 -4.79
C GLY A 33 13.30 -10.72 -3.81
N TRP A 34 13.97 -9.67 -4.29
CA TRP A 34 14.71 -8.74 -3.44
C TRP A 34 13.77 -7.91 -2.57
N TYR A 35 12.65 -7.43 -3.12
CA TYR A 35 11.66 -6.68 -2.36
C TYR A 35 11.18 -7.45 -1.13
N VAL A 36 10.75 -8.70 -1.33
CA VAL A 36 10.23 -9.53 -0.26
C VAL A 36 11.31 -9.82 0.78
N GLN A 37 12.54 -10.12 0.36
CA GLN A 37 13.65 -10.36 1.28
C GLN A 37 14.03 -9.12 2.10
N THR A 38 13.95 -7.93 1.51
CA THR A 38 14.29 -6.67 2.16
C THR A 38 13.19 -6.21 3.13
N VAL A 39 11.94 -6.20 2.69
CA VAL A 39 10.80 -5.68 3.47
C VAL A 39 10.34 -6.67 4.53
N PHE A 40 10.29 -7.97 4.21
CA PHE A 40 9.88 -9.03 5.14
C PHE A 40 11.09 -9.76 5.71
N ALA A 41 12.21 -9.07 5.89
CA ALA A 41 13.41 -9.64 6.46
C ALA A 41 13.13 -10.29 7.84
N GLY A 42 13.55 -11.55 8.01
CA GLY A 42 13.30 -12.30 9.24
C GLY A 42 11.91 -12.92 9.35
N LEU A 43 11.14 -12.99 8.25
CA LEU A 43 9.91 -13.80 8.16
C LEU A 43 10.18 -15.24 8.61
N ARG A 44 9.39 -15.75 9.55
CA ARG A 44 9.47 -17.16 9.97
C ARG A 44 9.13 -18.04 8.78
N ARG A 45 9.82 -19.18 8.62
CA ARG A 45 9.67 -20.09 7.47
C ARG A 45 8.23 -20.58 7.21
N ASN A 46 7.35 -20.53 8.21
CA ASN A 46 5.97 -20.98 8.13
C ASN A 46 4.94 -19.86 7.97
N VAL A 47 5.38 -18.60 7.88
CA VAL A 47 4.48 -17.46 7.69
C VAL A 47 4.50 -17.09 6.20
N PRO A 48 3.43 -17.37 5.43
CA PRO A 48 3.41 -17.04 4.01
C PRO A 48 3.16 -15.54 3.78
N VAL A 49 3.89 -14.95 2.84
CA VAL A 49 3.52 -13.67 2.21
C VAL A 49 2.47 -13.96 1.16
N TYR A 50 1.44 -13.13 1.09
CA TYR A 50 0.42 -13.15 0.05
C TYR A 50 0.63 -11.99 -0.92
N VAL A 51 0.37 -12.20 -2.19
CA VAL A 51 0.56 -11.24 -3.28
C VAL A 51 -0.71 -11.10 -4.12
N HIS A 52 -0.95 -9.90 -4.61
CA HIS A 52 -1.98 -9.58 -5.60
C HIS A 52 -1.39 -8.63 -6.65
N ASP A 53 -1.58 -8.96 -7.93
CA ASP A 53 -1.21 -8.10 -9.05
C ASP A 53 -2.37 -7.15 -9.36
N ALA A 54 -2.08 -5.86 -9.52
CA ALA A 54 -3.08 -4.85 -9.83
C ALA A 54 -2.54 -3.82 -10.83
N GLU A 55 -3.47 -3.13 -11.49
CA GLU A 55 -3.19 -2.07 -12.44
C GLU A 55 -3.94 -0.81 -12.02
N THR A 56 -3.23 0.31 -12.06
CA THR A 56 -3.71 1.65 -11.77
C THR A 56 -3.59 2.46 -13.05
N THR A 57 -4.69 3.00 -13.55
CA THR A 57 -4.75 3.78 -14.80
C THR A 57 -5.22 5.21 -14.53
N SER A 58 -4.66 6.19 -15.22
CA SER A 58 -5.24 7.53 -15.29
C SER A 58 -5.99 7.72 -16.62
N SER A 59 -7.12 8.42 -16.59
CA SER A 59 -7.87 8.78 -17.81
C SER A 59 -7.88 10.30 -17.99
N ALA A 60 -7.73 10.77 -19.23
CA ALA A 60 -7.82 12.21 -19.52
C ALA A 60 -9.21 12.82 -19.22
N ALA A 61 -10.27 12.00 -19.18
CA ALA A 61 -11.65 12.43 -18.88
C ALA A 61 -12.00 12.38 -17.38
N SER A 62 -11.19 11.66 -16.61
CA SER A 62 -11.27 11.57 -15.16
C SER A 62 -9.84 11.46 -14.65
N ALA A 63 -9.25 12.59 -14.27
CA ALA A 63 -8.02 12.64 -13.48
C ALA A 63 -8.28 12.06 -12.07
N GLU A 64 -8.99 10.93 -11.97
CA GLU A 64 -9.06 10.16 -10.75
C GLU A 64 -7.72 9.43 -10.64
N PRO A 65 -6.90 9.77 -9.63
CA PRO A 65 -5.82 8.90 -9.18
C PRO A 65 -6.34 7.47 -9.11
N GLY A 66 -5.55 6.48 -9.54
CA GLY A 66 -6.01 5.12 -9.37
C GLY A 66 -6.23 4.89 -7.88
N SER A 67 -7.47 4.58 -7.55
CA SER A 67 -7.91 4.55 -6.17
C SER A 67 -7.13 3.43 -5.48
N PRO A 68 -6.37 3.71 -4.42
CA PRO A 68 -5.81 2.64 -3.62
C PRO A 68 -6.96 1.75 -3.15
N PRO A 69 -6.70 0.47 -2.88
CA PRO A 69 -7.70 -0.34 -2.23
C PRO A 69 -8.07 0.28 -0.86
N PRO A 70 -9.32 0.10 -0.38
CA PRO A 70 -9.86 0.82 0.76
C PRO A 70 -8.95 0.71 1.99
N PHE A 71 -8.58 1.85 2.59
CA PHE A 71 -7.55 1.88 3.65
C PHE A 71 -7.91 1.05 4.88
N GLY A 72 -9.20 0.85 5.17
CA GLY A 72 -9.66 0.04 6.31
C GLY A 72 -9.64 -1.47 6.04
N ARG A 73 -9.79 -1.90 4.78
CA ARG A 73 -9.94 -3.31 4.42
C ARG A 73 -8.73 -4.16 4.81
N TYR A 74 -7.52 -3.61 4.77
CA TYR A 74 -6.31 -4.35 5.15
C TYR A 74 -5.94 -4.20 6.63
N GLN A 75 -6.39 -3.16 7.33
CA GLN A 75 -5.98 -2.94 8.72
C GLN A 75 -6.36 -4.10 9.63
N GLY A 76 -7.54 -4.70 9.39
CA GLY A 76 -7.99 -5.89 10.11
C GLY A 76 -7.37 -7.20 9.63
N LEU A 77 -6.70 -7.22 8.47
CA LEU A 77 -6.23 -8.45 7.81
C LEU A 77 -4.73 -8.69 7.97
N VAL A 78 -3.92 -7.67 8.27
CA VAL A 78 -2.46 -7.81 8.37
C VAL A 78 -2.00 -8.41 9.70
N HIS A 79 -0.93 -9.18 9.66
CA HIS A 79 -0.32 -9.82 10.82
C HIS A 79 0.26 -8.77 11.79
N PRO A 80 0.05 -8.86 13.11
CA PRO A 80 0.58 -7.88 14.07
C PRO A 80 2.11 -7.75 14.07
N GLY A 81 2.81 -8.84 13.75
CA GLY A 81 4.28 -8.85 13.58
C GLY A 81 4.78 -8.28 12.25
N TYR A 82 3.90 -8.06 11.27
CA TYR A 82 4.18 -7.42 9.98
C TYR A 82 3.04 -6.45 9.63
N PRO A 83 2.84 -5.40 10.45
CA PRO A 83 1.63 -4.59 10.42
C PRO A 83 1.75 -3.50 9.35
N PHE A 84 1.81 -3.91 8.10
CA PHE A 84 1.94 -3.01 6.95
C PHE A 84 1.50 -3.70 5.66
N ILE A 85 1.22 -2.87 4.65
CA ILE A 85 1.02 -3.27 3.26
C ILE A 85 2.28 -2.89 2.50
N ALA A 86 2.76 -3.73 1.59
CA ALA A 86 3.93 -3.43 0.77
C ALA A 86 3.55 -3.49 -0.71
N VAL A 87 3.83 -2.45 -1.48
CA VAL A 87 3.48 -2.34 -2.89
C VAL A 87 4.77 -2.21 -3.69
N LEU A 88 4.96 -3.02 -4.72
CA LEU A 88 6.09 -2.93 -5.64
C LEU A 88 5.60 -2.55 -7.03
N VAL A 89 6.13 -1.47 -7.59
CA VAL A 89 5.89 -1.10 -8.98
C VAL A 89 6.67 -2.04 -9.90
N THR A 90 5.95 -2.73 -10.78
CA THR A 90 6.52 -3.71 -11.72
C THR A 90 6.60 -3.16 -13.14
N ASN A 91 5.74 -2.20 -13.50
CA ASN A 91 5.79 -1.50 -14.78
C ASN A 91 5.16 -0.11 -14.68
N GLY A 92 5.56 0.79 -15.58
CA GLY A 92 5.07 2.17 -15.66
C GLY A 92 5.79 3.12 -14.70
N ILE A 93 5.55 4.42 -14.86
CA ILE A 93 6.08 5.48 -14.00
C ILE A 93 4.95 6.35 -13.48
N GLY A 94 5.25 7.12 -12.43
CA GLY A 94 4.33 8.12 -11.92
C GLY A 94 4.72 8.57 -10.53
N THR A 95 3.74 8.81 -9.67
CA THR A 95 4.00 9.21 -8.28
C THR A 95 3.11 8.43 -7.30
N VAL A 96 3.60 8.29 -6.07
CA VAL A 96 2.77 7.96 -4.92
C VAL A 96 2.60 9.22 -4.10
N GLN A 97 1.36 9.61 -3.87
CA GLN A 97 1.01 10.59 -2.86
C GLN A 97 0.55 9.86 -1.62
N SER A 98 0.87 10.35 -0.43
CA SER A 98 0.34 9.80 0.81
C SER A 98 0.11 10.88 1.86
N THR A 99 -0.89 10.66 2.70
CA THR A 99 -1.19 11.53 3.83
C THR A 99 -1.78 10.71 4.97
N CYS A 100 -1.75 11.27 6.18
CA CYS A 100 -2.48 10.71 7.31
C CYS A 100 -3.94 11.11 7.19
N LEU A 101 -4.85 10.18 7.42
CA LEU A 101 -6.26 10.55 7.61
C LEU A 101 -6.38 11.40 8.88
N ASP A 102 -7.12 12.50 8.83
CA ASP A 102 -7.43 13.27 10.05
C ASP A 102 -8.18 12.43 11.09
N GLU A 103 -7.92 12.72 12.36
CA GLU A 103 -8.55 12.00 13.48
C GLU A 103 -10.07 12.15 13.49
N ASN A 104 -10.61 13.31 13.10
CA ASN A 104 -12.05 13.54 13.06
C ASN A 104 -12.70 12.80 11.89
N LEU A 105 -12.05 12.78 10.71
CA LEU A 105 -12.52 11.96 9.59
C LEU A 105 -12.47 10.47 9.91
N PHE A 106 -11.42 10.03 10.63
CA PHE A 106 -11.31 8.64 11.06
C PHE A 106 -12.36 8.27 12.11
N ALA A 107 -12.64 9.15 13.08
CA ALA A 107 -13.71 8.97 14.06
C ALA A 107 -15.08 8.90 13.37
N TYR A 108 -15.34 9.82 12.44
CA TYR A 108 -16.56 9.80 11.63
C TYR A 108 -16.73 8.48 10.87
N TYR A 109 -15.65 7.96 10.27
CA TYR A 109 -15.66 6.63 9.64
C TYR A 109 -16.00 5.51 10.63
N ALA A 110 -15.38 5.51 11.81
CA ALA A 110 -15.55 4.46 12.80
C ALA A 110 -16.98 4.35 13.34
N ASP A 111 -17.74 5.44 13.33
CA ASP A 111 -19.14 5.49 13.78
C ASP A 111 -20.15 5.02 12.72
N ILE A 112 -19.72 4.80 11.47
CA ILE A 112 -20.60 4.37 10.39
C ILE A 112 -20.79 2.84 10.45
N ASP A 113 -21.92 2.40 11.01
CA ASP A 113 -22.39 1.02 10.90
C ASP A 113 -22.83 0.74 9.45
N THR A 114 -21.98 0.07 8.67
CA THR A 114 -22.24 -0.18 7.25
C THR A 114 -21.99 -1.62 6.83
N SER A 115 -22.89 -2.10 5.97
CA SER A 115 -22.63 -3.30 5.16
C SER A 115 -21.38 -3.13 4.30
N ASP A 116 -20.68 -4.22 3.99
CA ASP A 116 -19.40 -4.23 3.27
C ASP A 116 -19.33 -3.35 2.01
N GLU A 117 -20.39 -3.29 1.20
CA GLU A 117 -20.40 -2.49 -0.05
C GLU A 117 -20.47 -0.97 0.24
N VAL A 118 -21.27 -0.57 1.23
CA VAL A 118 -21.37 0.84 1.63
C VAL A 118 -20.09 1.26 2.36
N ALA A 119 -19.51 0.37 3.17
CA ALA A 119 -18.23 0.59 3.83
C ALA A 119 -17.11 0.87 2.82
N GLU A 120 -17.08 0.13 1.70
CA GLU A 120 -16.08 0.33 0.64
C GLU A 120 -16.21 1.70 -0.05
N ARG A 121 -17.43 2.12 -0.41
CA ARG A 121 -17.67 3.44 -1.02
C ARG A 121 -17.35 4.58 -0.06
N VAL A 122 -17.71 4.44 1.21
CA VAL A 122 -17.39 5.42 2.26
C VAL A 122 -15.88 5.52 2.46
N GLN A 123 -15.16 4.40 2.53
CA GLN A 123 -13.69 4.41 2.63
C GLN A 123 -13.06 5.10 1.42
N GLN A 124 -13.56 4.88 0.20
CA GLN A 124 -13.07 5.58 -0.99
C GLN A 124 -13.30 7.09 -0.89
N LEU A 125 -14.48 7.53 -0.45
CA LEU A 125 -14.80 8.95 -0.28
C LEU A 125 -13.93 9.59 0.82
N ILE A 126 -13.77 8.93 1.96
CA ILE A 126 -12.95 9.44 3.07
C ILE A 126 -11.47 9.51 2.66
N GLY A 127 -10.98 8.49 1.94
CA GLY A 127 -9.65 8.53 1.35
C GLY A 127 -9.50 9.63 0.29
N ARG A 128 -10.59 10.04 -0.36
CA ARG A 128 -10.62 11.20 -1.25
C ARG A 128 -10.50 12.51 -0.47
N LEU A 129 -11.27 12.64 0.59
CA LEU A 129 -11.31 13.83 1.46
C LEU A 129 -9.99 14.06 2.19
N ALA A 130 -9.28 13.02 2.62
CA ALA A 130 -8.01 13.12 3.35
C ALA A 130 -6.95 14.00 2.65
N PHE A 131 -6.95 14.07 1.31
CA PHE A 131 -6.00 14.90 0.56
C PHE A 131 -6.52 16.30 0.24
N LEU A 132 -7.78 16.59 0.55
CA LEU A 132 -8.44 17.88 0.35
C LEU A 132 -8.54 18.67 1.65
N GLU A 133 -8.18 18.08 2.79
CA GLU A 133 -8.19 18.78 4.06
C GLU A 133 -7.18 19.94 4.04
N PRO A 134 -7.54 21.11 4.60
CA PRO A 134 -6.67 22.29 4.55
C PRO A 134 -5.27 22.08 5.14
N ASP A 135 -5.18 21.21 6.15
CA ASP A 135 -3.95 20.91 6.88
C ASP A 135 -3.33 19.56 6.48
N ALA A 136 -3.78 18.95 5.37
CA ALA A 136 -3.26 17.67 4.90
C ALA A 136 -1.77 17.79 4.56
N ALA A 137 -0.92 17.12 5.34
CA ALA A 137 0.48 16.93 5.01
C ALA A 137 0.60 15.83 3.93
N VAL A 138 0.69 16.24 2.66
CA VAL A 138 0.80 15.31 1.53
C VAL A 138 2.26 15.13 1.16
N ASP A 139 2.77 13.92 1.37
CA ASP A 139 4.07 13.48 0.86
C ASP A 139 3.91 12.95 -0.56
N GLU A 140 4.76 13.38 -1.48
CA GLU A 140 4.78 12.89 -2.86
C GLU A 140 6.16 12.32 -3.23
N ASN A 141 6.17 11.10 -3.77
CA ASN A 141 7.39 10.42 -4.19
C ASN A 141 7.25 9.87 -5.60
N ARG A 142 8.36 9.83 -6.35
CA ARG A 142 8.39 9.26 -7.69
C ARG A 142 8.30 7.74 -7.65
N LEU A 143 7.64 7.18 -8.66
CA LEU A 143 7.49 5.76 -8.89
C LEU A 143 8.05 5.40 -10.27
N ALA A 144 8.76 4.28 -10.31
CA ALA A 144 9.25 3.62 -11.51
C ALA A 144 9.37 2.13 -11.21
N PRO A 145 9.58 1.25 -12.21
CA PRO A 145 9.76 -0.17 -11.97
C PRO A 145 10.91 -0.42 -10.97
N GLY A 146 10.64 -1.23 -9.95
CA GLY A 146 11.57 -1.47 -8.84
C GLY A 146 11.39 -0.53 -7.63
N ALA A 147 10.57 0.51 -7.75
CA ALA A 147 10.17 1.33 -6.62
C ALA A 147 9.11 0.60 -5.78
N GLY A 148 9.40 0.45 -4.50
CA GLY A 148 8.54 -0.15 -3.49
C GLY A 148 8.04 0.88 -2.50
N VAL A 149 6.80 0.71 -2.05
CA VAL A 149 6.11 1.56 -1.09
C VAL A 149 5.61 0.68 0.04
N VAL A 150 6.10 0.93 1.25
CA VAL A 150 5.58 0.27 2.46
C VAL A 150 4.64 1.25 3.16
N ILE A 151 3.40 0.82 3.39
CA ILE A 151 2.35 1.58 4.08
C ILE A 151 2.16 0.97 5.47
N PRO A 152 2.69 1.59 6.52
CA PRO A 152 2.44 1.20 7.91
C PRO A 152 0.94 1.13 8.23
N VAL A 153 0.58 0.10 9.00
CA VAL A 153 -0.77 -0.10 9.54
C VAL A 153 -0.65 -0.18 11.06
N VAL A 154 -1.17 0.81 11.77
CA VAL A 154 -1.12 0.81 13.24
C VAL A 154 -2.54 0.87 13.78
N VAL A 155 -2.91 -0.17 14.52
CA VAL A 155 -4.23 -0.26 15.17
C VAL A 155 -4.38 0.89 16.16
N GLY A 156 -5.53 1.56 16.12
CA GLY A 156 -5.85 2.68 17.03
C GLY A 156 -5.18 4.00 16.66
N ARG A 157 -4.56 4.11 15.50
CA ARG A 157 -4.06 5.37 14.94
C ARG A 157 -4.72 5.65 13.60
N PRO A 158 -4.78 6.91 13.17
CA PRO A 158 -5.32 7.22 11.85
C PRO A 158 -4.54 6.52 10.74
N PRO A 159 -5.23 5.96 9.73
CA PRO A 159 -4.61 5.29 8.60
C PRO A 159 -3.76 6.24 7.76
N ILE A 160 -2.72 5.70 7.14
CA ILE A 160 -2.07 6.34 6.00
C ILE A 160 -2.90 6.03 4.76
N VAL A 161 -3.41 7.07 4.13
CA VAL A 161 -4.05 6.97 2.81
C VAL A 161 -2.99 7.30 1.77
N TYR A 162 -2.92 6.49 0.71
CA TYR A 162 -1.96 6.70 -0.38
C TYR A 162 -2.66 6.64 -1.73
N ARG A 163 -2.14 7.27 -2.77
CA ARG A 163 -2.68 7.21 -4.13
C ARG A 163 -1.54 6.97 -5.09
N LEU A 164 -1.76 6.06 -6.03
CA LEU A 164 -0.83 5.86 -7.14
C LEU A 164 -1.34 6.69 -8.31
N ASN A 165 -0.51 7.61 -8.79
CA ASN A 165 -0.81 8.52 -9.88
C ASN A 165 0.05 8.11 -11.08
N PRO A 166 -0.51 7.36 -12.05
CA PRO A 166 0.21 7.04 -13.27
C PRO A 166 0.57 8.32 -14.04
N GLY A 167 1.86 8.46 -14.36
CA GLY A 167 2.38 9.50 -15.23
C GLY A 167 2.73 8.91 -16.60
N PRO A 168 2.71 9.72 -17.66
CA PRO A 168 3.14 9.26 -18.98
C PRO A 168 4.60 8.78 -18.90
N ALA A 169 4.90 7.57 -19.40
CA ALA A 169 6.27 7.05 -19.41
C ALA A 169 7.12 7.70 -20.51
N SER A 170 6.47 8.24 -21.54
CA SER A 170 7.06 9.09 -22.57
C SER A 170 6.09 10.19 -23.02
N GLU A 171 6.59 11.26 -23.64
CA GLU A 171 5.75 12.30 -24.26
C GLU A 171 4.81 11.76 -25.37
N ASN A 172 5.07 10.54 -25.85
CA ASN A 172 4.30 9.88 -26.92
C ASN A 172 3.32 8.83 -26.41
N ASP A 173 3.28 8.58 -25.10
CA ASP A 173 2.28 7.67 -24.56
C ASP A 173 0.90 8.31 -24.74
N GLY A 174 -0.05 7.53 -25.27
CA GLY A 174 -1.39 8.01 -25.59
C GLY A 174 -2.17 8.56 -24.37
N PRO A 175 -3.49 8.75 -24.48
CA PRO A 175 -4.27 9.50 -23.48
C PRO A 175 -4.40 8.83 -22.09
N HIS A 176 -3.75 7.69 -21.87
CA HIS A 176 -3.81 6.88 -20.66
C HIS A 176 -2.41 6.53 -20.17
N ALA A 177 -2.10 6.89 -18.93
CA ALA A 177 -0.92 6.39 -18.24
C ALA A 177 -1.29 5.22 -17.31
N VAL A 178 -0.37 4.29 -17.14
CA VAL A 178 -0.59 3.04 -16.41
C VAL A 178 0.58 2.75 -15.48
N ILE A 179 0.28 2.35 -14.25
CA ILE A 179 1.22 1.72 -13.31
C ILE A 179 0.71 0.32 -13.01
N ARG A 180 1.55 -0.69 -13.26
CA ARG A 180 1.31 -2.06 -12.77
C ARG A 180 2.11 -2.26 -11.50
N HIS A 181 1.47 -2.88 -10.52
CA HIS A 181 2.07 -3.09 -9.22
C HIS A 181 1.65 -4.42 -8.61
N ARG A 182 2.49 -4.89 -7.68
CA ARG A 182 2.24 -6.04 -6.82
C ARG A 182 2.06 -5.58 -5.40
N THR A 183 0.94 -5.92 -4.81
CA THR A 183 0.68 -5.70 -3.40
C THR A 183 0.98 -6.96 -2.62
N PHE A 184 1.77 -6.84 -1.56
CA PHE A 184 2.20 -7.90 -0.66
C PHE A 184 1.70 -7.62 0.75
N VAL A 185 1.20 -8.67 1.39
CA VAL A 185 0.74 -8.63 2.78
C VAL A 185 1.08 -9.94 3.48
N VAL A 186 1.32 -9.88 4.79
CA VAL A 186 1.30 -11.08 5.62
C VAL A 186 -0.03 -11.08 6.36
N PRO A 187 -0.93 -12.05 6.14
CA PRO A 187 -2.21 -12.09 6.85
C PRO A 187 -2.03 -12.38 8.34
N ARG A 188 -3.00 -11.97 9.15
CA ARG A 188 -3.18 -12.57 10.48
C ARG A 188 -3.26 -14.09 10.36
N ALA A 189 -2.76 -14.78 11.38
CA ALA A 189 -2.62 -16.23 11.36
C ALA A 189 -3.95 -17.00 11.50
N ASP A 190 -5.10 -16.31 11.54
CA ASP A 190 -6.42 -16.94 11.58
C ASP A 190 -6.98 -17.22 10.17
N GLY A 191 -7.83 -18.23 10.09
CA GLY A 191 -8.41 -18.68 8.82
C GLY A 191 -9.37 -17.66 8.18
N GLU A 192 -9.93 -16.75 8.97
CA GLU A 192 -10.84 -15.72 8.48
C GLU A 192 -10.09 -14.67 7.65
N ALA A 193 -8.99 -14.14 8.17
CA ALA A 193 -8.16 -13.16 7.47
C ALA A 193 -7.59 -13.73 6.16
N VAL A 194 -7.13 -14.98 6.17
CA VAL A 194 -6.64 -15.67 4.97
C VAL A 194 -7.74 -15.85 3.93
N ARG A 195 -8.95 -16.23 4.35
CA ARG A 195 -10.10 -16.39 3.45
C ARG A 195 -10.51 -15.05 2.84
N ALA A 196 -10.58 -13.99 3.65
CA ALA A 196 -10.90 -12.65 3.19
C ALA A 196 -9.88 -12.15 2.16
N LEU A 197 -8.57 -12.30 2.42
CA LEU A 197 -7.54 -11.94 1.43
C LEU A 197 -7.68 -12.71 0.11
N ARG A 198 -7.98 -14.02 0.17
CA ARG A 198 -8.18 -14.82 -1.05
C ARG A 198 -9.39 -14.35 -1.85
N GLN A 199 -10.47 -13.93 -1.20
CA GLN A 199 -11.63 -13.33 -1.87
C GLN A 199 -11.28 -12.01 -2.56
N LEU A 200 -10.30 -11.28 -2.02
CA LEU A 200 -9.71 -10.09 -2.64
C LEU A 200 -8.70 -10.41 -3.75
N GLY A 201 -8.53 -11.68 -4.12
CA GLY A 201 -7.63 -12.09 -5.20
C GLY A 201 -6.16 -12.21 -4.79
N PHE A 202 -5.85 -12.23 -3.49
CA PHE A 202 -4.49 -12.51 -3.02
C PHE A 202 -4.21 -14.01 -3.03
N ALA A 203 -3.01 -14.38 -3.45
CA ALA A 203 -2.50 -15.74 -3.41
C ALA A 203 -1.17 -15.83 -2.65
N PRO A 204 -0.79 -17.00 -2.09
CA PRO A 204 0.53 -17.15 -1.50
C PRO A 204 1.63 -16.82 -2.52
N TRP A 205 2.49 -15.87 -2.18
CA TRP A 205 3.65 -15.53 -2.99
C TRP A 205 4.62 -16.69 -3.02
N ARG A 206 5.16 -16.95 -4.22
CA ARG A 206 6.23 -17.91 -4.43
C ARG A 206 7.38 -17.17 -5.09
N PRO A 207 8.64 -17.39 -4.64
CA PRO A 207 9.78 -16.81 -5.32
C PRO A 207 9.76 -17.23 -6.80
N PRO A 208 10.09 -16.33 -7.74
CA PRO A 208 10.38 -16.76 -9.10
C PRO A 208 11.52 -17.80 -9.06
N ASN A 209 11.34 -18.90 -9.80
CA ASN A 209 12.35 -19.95 -9.96
C ASN A 209 13.59 -19.42 -10.71
#